data_AF-A0A952NK67-F1
#
_entry.id   AF-A0A952NK67-F1
#
_cell.length_a   1.000
_cell.length_b   1.000
_cell.length_c   1.000
_cell.angle_alpha   90.00
_cell.angle_beta   90.00
_cell.angle_gamma   90.00
#
_symmetry.space_group_name_H-M   'P 1'
#
loop_
_entity.id
_entity.type
_entity.pdbx_description
1 polymer ?
#
loop_
_entity_poly.entity_id
_entity_poly.type
_entity_poly.pdbx_seq_one_letter_code
_entity_poly.pdbx_strand_id
1 'polypeptide(L)'
;MKTLSILLVVSFSASVFASSSPFRGDSQIPAALKEEILMAIESECPAISSANEISTSVVEKRIDQGQVDLYFTTTFKAVRRSLPDVETVTVQSVRYDLSNPAVKSTEVLSVDCL
;
A
#
# COMPACT_ATOMS: atom_id res chain seq x y z
N MET A 1 46.37 -19.18 10.08
CA MET A 1 45.55 -17.99 9.78
C MET A 1 44.09 -18.42 9.89
N LYS A 2 43.35 -17.89 10.86
CA LYS A 2 41.93 -18.23 11.10
C LYS A 2 41.06 -17.38 10.17
N THR A 3 40.45 -17.97 9.16
CA THR A 3 39.39 -17.33 8.38
C THR A 3 38.10 -17.42 9.19
N LEU A 4 37.71 -16.29 9.77
CA LEU A 4 36.44 -16.10 10.46
C LEU A 4 35.38 -15.81 9.38
N SER A 5 34.61 -16.82 8.98
CA SER A 5 33.47 -16.62 8.09
C SER A 5 32.35 -15.94 8.87
N ILE A 6 32.05 -14.70 8.50
CA ILE A 6 30.96 -13.90 9.04
C ILE A 6 29.63 -14.49 8.55
N LEU A 7 28.80 -14.91 9.50
CA LEU A 7 27.44 -15.39 9.27
C LEU A 7 26.54 -14.19 8.93
N LEU A 8 26.13 -14.07 7.66
CA LEU A 8 25.18 -13.06 7.20
C LEU A 8 23.78 -13.43 7.70
N VAL A 9 23.33 -12.81 8.80
CA VAL A 9 21.94 -12.94 9.28
C VAL A 9 21.07 -12.05 8.40
N VAL A 10 20.46 -12.64 7.36
CA VAL A 10 19.39 -11.99 6.60
C VAL A 10 18.19 -11.89 7.53
N SER A 11 17.96 -10.69 8.08
CA SER A 11 16.79 -10.42 8.91
C SER A 11 15.56 -10.41 8.01
N PHE A 12 14.76 -11.47 8.07
CA PHE A 12 13.43 -11.48 7.48
C PHE A 12 12.54 -10.56 8.33
N SER A 13 12.21 -9.37 7.81
CA SER A 13 11.15 -8.55 8.39
C SER A 13 9.84 -9.31 8.24
N ALA A 14 9.26 -9.74 9.36
CA ALA A 14 7.89 -10.24 9.36
C ALA A 14 6.98 -9.11 8.89
N SER A 15 6.23 -9.33 7.80
CA SER A 15 5.25 -8.35 7.33
C SER A 15 4.17 -8.16 8.40
N VAL A 16 3.68 -6.93 8.52
CA VAL A 16 2.72 -6.55 9.57
C VAL A 16 1.35 -7.18 9.31
N PHE A 17 1.07 -7.58 8.07
CA PHE A 17 -0.20 -8.15 7.62
C PHE A 17 -0.18 -9.69 7.60
N ALA A 18 0.06 -10.31 8.75
CA ALA A 18 0.44 -11.73 8.82
C ALA A 18 -0.69 -12.79 8.80
N SER A 19 -1.93 -12.50 8.38
CA SER A 19 -2.95 -13.59 8.30
C SER A 19 -4.13 -13.42 7.36
N SER A 20 -4.43 -12.22 6.89
CA SER A 20 -5.51 -11.99 5.91
C SER A 20 -5.21 -10.76 5.07
N SER A 21 -5.69 -10.76 3.83
CA SER A 21 -5.60 -9.58 2.97
C SER A 21 -6.26 -8.40 3.70
N PRO A 22 -5.56 -7.27 3.90
CA PRO A 22 -6.15 -6.07 4.49
C PRO A 22 -7.19 -5.44 3.56
N PHE A 23 -7.25 -5.86 2.29
CA PHE A 23 -8.25 -5.43 1.32
C PHE A 23 -9.51 -6.28 1.40
N ARG A 24 -10.65 -5.64 1.17
CA ARG A 24 -11.92 -6.33 1.05
C ARG A 24 -11.95 -7.24 -0.19
N GLY A 25 -12.76 -8.29 -0.13
CA GLY A 25 -12.93 -9.22 -1.26
C GLY A 25 -13.48 -8.55 -2.53
N ASP A 26 -14.25 -7.46 -2.37
CA ASP A 26 -14.82 -6.64 -3.43
C ASP A 26 -14.02 -5.34 -3.71
N SER A 27 -12.79 -5.25 -3.19
CA SER A 27 -11.93 -4.08 -3.38
C SER A 27 -11.66 -3.81 -4.86
N GLN A 28 -11.89 -2.56 -5.28
CA GLN A 28 -11.70 -2.11 -6.67
C GLN A 28 -10.22 -1.82 -7.00
N ILE A 29 -9.32 -1.93 -6.01
CA ILE A 29 -7.89 -1.64 -6.17
C ILE A 29 -7.23 -2.77 -6.99
N PRO A 30 -6.50 -2.46 -8.06
CA PRO A 30 -5.74 -3.45 -8.83
C PRO A 30 -4.68 -4.15 -7.97
N ALA A 31 -4.41 -5.43 -8.25
CA ALA A 31 -3.45 -6.23 -7.47
C ALA A 31 -2.06 -5.59 -7.36
N ALA A 32 -1.54 -5.01 -8.45
CA ALA A 32 -0.23 -4.33 -8.44
C ALA A 32 -0.20 -3.14 -7.47
N LEU A 33 -1.30 -2.38 -7.38
CA LEU A 33 -1.39 -1.21 -6.53
C LEU A 33 -1.62 -1.59 -5.05
N LYS A 34 -2.24 -2.74 -4.79
CA LYS A 34 -2.42 -3.26 -3.43
C LYS A 34 -1.09 -3.45 -2.71
N GLU A 35 -0.09 -4.02 -3.39
CA GLU A 35 1.24 -4.22 -2.80
C GLU A 35 1.92 -2.88 -2.49
N GLU A 36 1.86 -1.92 -3.42
CA GLU A 36 2.43 -0.58 -3.23
C GLU A 36 1.77 0.17 -2.06
N ILE A 37 0.44 0.06 -1.91
CA ILE A 37 -0.28 0.64 -0.78
C ILE A 37 0.19 0.04 0.55
N LEU A 38 0.39 -1.28 0.64
CA LEU A 38 0.82 -1.90 1.89
C LEU A 38 2.23 -1.49 2.28
N MET A 39 3.15 -1.44 1.32
CA MET A 39 4.50 -0.94 1.56
C MET A 39 4.48 0.52 2.01
N ALA A 40 3.63 1.35 1.40
CA ALA A 40 3.49 2.76 1.78
C ALA A 40 2.92 2.91 3.20
N ILE A 41 1.91 2.14 3.58
CA ILE A 41 1.37 2.14 4.95
C ILE A 41 2.42 1.68 5.97
N GLU A 42 3.18 0.62 5.69
CA GLU A 42 4.25 0.16 6.58
C GLU A 42 5.37 1.20 6.75
N SER A 43 5.68 1.94 5.68
CA SER A 43 6.71 2.98 5.67
C SER A 43 6.26 4.25 6.40
N GLU A 44 5.09 4.78 6.07
CA GLU A 44 4.60 6.08 6.56
C GLU A 44 3.89 5.96 7.92
N CYS A 45 3.28 4.81 8.22
CA CYS A 45 2.58 4.54 9.47
C CYS A 45 3.21 3.37 10.25
N PRO A 46 4.50 3.45 10.66
CA PRO A 46 5.23 2.30 11.23
C PRO A 46 4.68 1.80 12.58
N ALA A 47 3.88 2.62 13.26
CA ALA A 47 3.21 2.26 14.51
C ALA A 47 2.01 1.30 14.30
N ILE A 48 1.56 1.12 13.05
CA ILE A 48 0.43 0.26 12.73
C ILE A 48 0.83 -1.22 12.83
N SER A 49 -0.10 -2.02 13.35
CA SER A 49 0.01 -3.47 13.53
C SER A 49 -0.95 -4.26 12.64
N SER A 50 -2.05 -3.64 12.22
CA SER A 50 -2.97 -4.19 11.23
C SER A 50 -3.76 -3.04 10.59
N ALA A 51 -4.19 -3.23 9.35
CA ALA A 51 -5.08 -2.33 8.64
C ALA A 51 -6.15 -3.16 7.93
N ASN A 52 -7.39 -2.68 7.90
CA ASN A 52 -8.50 -3.32 7.20
C ASN A 52 -9.25 -2.29 6.38
N GLU A 53 -9.37 -2.51 5.08
CA GLU A 53 -10.05 -1.62 4.15
C GLU A 53 -11.52 -1.47 4.55
N ILE A 54 -11.95 -0.22 4.70
CA ILE A 54 -13.34 0.16 4.97
C ILE A 54 -14.03 0.48 3.65
N SER A 55 -13.39 1.31 2.85
CA SER A 55 -13.94 1.85 1.60
C SER A 55 -12.86 2.22 0.61
N THR A 56 -13.18 2.05 -0.67
CA THR A 56 -12.42 2.62 -1.78
C THR A 56 -13.37 3.44 -2.65
N SER A 57 -13.00 4.67 -2.94
CA SER A 57 -13.62 5.50 -3.97
C SER A 57 -12.73 5.53 -5.20
N VAL A 58 -13.32 5.40 -6.38
CA VAL A 58 -12.62 5.42 -7.66
C VAL A 58 -13.17 6.55 -8.52
N VAL A 59 -12.26 7.36 -9.05
CA VAL A 59 -12.56 8.45 -9.98
C VAL A 59 -11.80 8.20 -11.27
N GLU A 60 -12.55 8.02 -12.36
CA GLU A 60 -11.96 7.94 -13.69
C GLU A 60 -11.69 9.34 -14.23
N LYS A 61 -10.50 9.54 -14.78
CA LYS A 61 -10.12 10.76 -15.49
C LYS A 61 -9.72 10.41 -16.92
N ARG A 62 -10.55 10.83 -17.88
CA ARG A 62 -10.19 10.70 -19.30
C ARG A 62 -9.10 11.69 -19.64
N ILE A 63 -8.03 11.17 -20.21
CA ILE A 63 -6.95 11.90 -20.84
C ILE A 63 -7.19 11.93 -22.36
N ASP A 64 -6.51 12.84 -23.05
CA ASP A 64 -6.63 12.99 -24.50
C ASP A 64 -6.50 11.65 -25.24
N GLN A 65 -7.29 11.51 -26.31
CA GLN A 65 -7.27 10.35 -27.22
C GLN A 65 -7.72 9.02 -26.59
N GLY A 66 -8.53 9.05 -25.51
CA GLY A 66 -9.19 7.87 -24.97
C GLY A 66 -8.38 7.10 -23.93
N GLN A 67 -7.22 7.63 -23.52
CA GLN A 67 -6.49 7.14 -22.35
C GLN A 67 -7.26 7.48 -21.07
N VAL A 68 -7.21 6.60 -20.07
CA VAL A 68 -7.97 6.79 -18.82
C VAL A 68 -7.10 6.50 -17.60
N ASP A 69 -6.92 7.51 -16.77
CA ASP A 69 -6.30 7.34 -15.45
C ASP A 69 -7.38 7.04 -14.42
N LEU A 70 -7.09 6.13 -13.49
CA LEU A 70 -7.96 5.77 -12.38
C LEU A 70 -7.36 6.24 -11.07
N TYR A 71 -8.03 7.15 -10.38
CA TYR A 71 -7.63 7.63 -9.07
C TYR A 71 -8.41 6.91 -7.99
N PHE A 72 -7.70 6.40 -6.98
CA PHE A 72 -8.24 5.64 -5.87
C PHE A 72 -8.01 6.41 -4.57
N THR A 73 -9.07 6.59 -3.79
CA THR A 73 -8.96 6.99 -2.38
C THR A 73 -9.44 5.84 -1.52
N THR A 74 -8.51 5.20 -0.81
CA THR A 74 -8.79 4.03 0.01
C THR A 74 -8.64 4.40 1.48
N THR A 75 -9.63 4.00 2.28
CA THR A 75 -9.63 4.22 3.73
C THR A 75 -9.54 2.89 4.44
N PHE A 76 -8.61 2.79 5.39
CA PHE A 76 -8.40 1.63 6.24
C PHE A 76 -8.68 1.98 7.70
N LYS A 77 -9.27 1.01 8.41
CA LYS A 77 -9.30 0.97 9.87
C LYS A 77 -8.04 0.28 10.34
N ALA A 78 -7.20 0.98 11.09
CA ALA A 78 -5.93 0.46 11.57
C ALA A 78 -5.89 0.32 13.09
N VAL A 79 -5.01 -0.55 13.58
CA VAL A 79 -4.75 -0.75 15.02
C VAL A 79 -3.26 -0.54 15.28
N ARG A 80 -2.90 0.25 16.30
CA ARG A 80 -1.49 0.47 16.69
C ARG A 80 -0.87 -0.76 17.36
N ARG A 81 0.45 -0.94 17.23
CA ARG A 81 1.21 -2.03 17.87
C ARG A 81 1.24 -1.92 19.40
N SER A 82 1.21 -0.69 19.93
CA SER A 82 1.47 -0.43 21.36
C SER A 82 0.29 0.18 22.10
N LEU A 83 -0.82 0.46 21.40
CA LEU A 83 -2.04 1.02 21.97
C LEU A 83 -3.24 0.36 21.30
N PRO A 84 -4.35 0.11 22.02
CA PRO A 84 -5.58 -0.43 21.44
C PRO A 84 -6.34 0.61 20.60
N ASP A 85 -5.76 1.79 20.37
CA ASP A 85 -6.38 2.86 19.62
C ASP A 85 -6.55 2.47 18.16
N VAL A 86 -7.74 2.78 17.66
CA VAL A 86 -8.10 2.63 16.26
C VAL A 86 -7.78 3.93 15.55
N GLU A 87 -7.02 3.82 14.47
CA GLU A 87 -6.72 4.93 13.57
C GLU A 87 -7.41 4.76 12.23
N THR A 88 -7.55 5.87 11.53
CA THR A 88 -7.93 5.88 10.12
C THR A 88 -6.68 6.12 9.30
N VAL A 89 -6.41 5.22 8.35
CA VAL A 89 -5.39 5.46 7.33
C VAL A 89 -6.07 5.75 6.02
N THR A 90 -5.79 6.89 5.43
CA THR A 90 -6.26 7.23 4.09
C THR A 90 -5.08 7.19 3.13
N VAL A 91 -5.26 6.47 2.02
CA VAL A 91 -4.25 6.33 0.97
C VAL A 91 -4.83 6.83 -0.35
N GLN A 92 -4.16 7.80 -0.95
CA GLN A 92 -4.44 8.25 -2.31
C GLN A 92 -3.47 7.58 -3.26
N SER A 93 -4.00 7.03 -4.34
CA SER A 93 -3.19 6.33 -5.34
C SER A 93 -3.81 6.43 -6.72
N VAL A 94 -3.03 6.08 -7.73
CA VAL A 94 -3.44 6.20 -9.12
C VAL A 94 -2.90 5.04 -9.93
N ARG A 95 -3.67 4.64 -10.94
CA ARG A 95 -3.21 3.81 -12.04
C ARG A 95 -3.29 4.64 -13.32
N TYR A 96 -2.15 4.81 -13.97
CA TYR A 96 -2.03 5.54 -15.22
C TYR A 96 -2.21 4.62 -16.42
N ASP A 97 -2.87 5.14 -17.45
CA ASP A 97 -2.83 4.53 -18.78
C ASP A 97 -1.62 5.09 -19.53
N LEU A 98 -0.56 4.28 -19.64
CA LEU A 98 0.73 4.75 -20.10
C LEU A 98 1.02 4.29 -21.52
N SER A 99 1.33 5.26 -22.38
CA SER A 99 1.97 5.04 -23.67
C SER A 99 3.47 4.72 -23.57
N ASN A 100 4.11 5.02 -22.43
CA ASN A 100 5.55 4.78 -22.20
C ASN A 100 5.76 3.69 -21.13
N PRO A 101 6.36 2.53 -21.48
CA PRO A 101 6.59 1.42 -20.55
C PRO A 101 7.68 1.69 -19.50
N ALA A 102 8.47 2.76 -19.62
CA ALA A 102 9.49 3.12 -18.63
C ALA A 102 8.93 3.83 -17.39
N VAL A 103 7.68 4.32 -17.45
CA VAL A 103 6.99 4.95 -16.33
C VAL A 103 6.20 3.89 -15.57
N LYS A 104 6.18 3.97 -14.23
CA LYS A 104 5.35 3.08 -13.41
C LYS A 104 3.87 3.32 -13.71
N SER A 105 3.14 2.25 -14.00
CA SER A 105 1.70 2.33 -14.27
C SER A 105 0.84 2.53 -13.04
N THR A 106 1.41 2.42 -11.84
CA THR A 106 0.76 2.69 -10.56
C THR A 106 1.64 3.54 -9.66
N GLU A 107 1.01 4.33 -8.80
CA GLU A 107 1.70 5.19 -7.86
C GLU A 107 0.83 5.44 -6.61
N VAL A 108 1.46 5.43 -5.43
CA VAL A 108 0.86 5.96 -4.19
C VAL A 108 1.24 7.43 -4.09
N LEU A 109 0.23 8.30 -4.03
CA LEU A 109 0.39 9.75 -4.03
C LEU A 109 0.54 10.31 -2.61
N SER A 110 -0.23 9.78 -1.65
CA SER A 110 -0.16 10.17 -0.25
C SER A 110 -0.65 9.07 0.69
N VAL A 111 -0.16 9.10 1.92
CA VAL A 111 -0.63 8.29 3.05
C VAL A 111 -0.82 9.21 4.25
N ASP A 112 -2.02 9.21 4.82
CA ASP A 112 -2.38 10.00 5.99
C ASP A 112 -2.80 9.04 7.13
N CYS A 113 -2.06 9.04 8.25
CA CYS A 113 -2.37 8.26 9.46
C CYS A 113 -2.99 9.17 10.53
N LEU A 114 -4.28 9.00 10.83
CA LEU A 114 -5.06 9.85 11.73
C LEU A 114 -5.58 9.09 12.96
#